data_AF-G8QWF7-F1
#
_entry.id   AF-G8QWF7-F1
#
_cell.length_a   1.000
_cell.length_b   1.000
_cell.length_c   1.000
_cell.angle_alpha   90.00
_cell.angle_beta   90.00
_cell.angle_gamma   90.00
#
_symmetry.space_group_name_H-M   'P 1'
#
loop_
_entity.id
_entity.type
_entity.pdbx_description
1 polymer ?
#
loop_
_entity_poly.entity_id
_entity_poly.type
_entity_poly.pdbx_seq_one_letter_code
_entity_poly.pdbx_strand_id
1 'polypeptide(L)'
;MRYSTGFQASVVRKVLQRGDKSVYQVSKETGISSTTIHSWMLRHKAGKLDLDTAGEPTVSQRSPGEKLALLLESKTLGEEDLGEWLRRQGLHSEHLPLWEQELTGMANDKQGEIRNENSALRKENKRLEKELARKEKALAEVAVLLTLKKNHPNLFGQDEDN
;
A
#
# COMPACT_ATOMS: atom_id res chain seq x y z
N MET A 1 -20.20 -16.69 23.84
CA MET A 1 -19.42 -15.74 23.02
C MET A 1 -17.96 -16.17 22.98
N ARG A 2 -17.38 -16.37 21.79
CA ARG A 2 -15.96 -16.67 21.60
C ARG A 2 -15.29 -15.44 21.00
N TYR A 3 -14.30 -14.89 21.69
CA TYR A 3 -13.49 -13.76 21.23
C TYR A 3 -12.11 -14.28 20.82
N SER A 4 -11.45 -13.67 19.82
CA SER A 4 -10.05 -14.03 19.50
C SER A 4 -9.14 -13.88 20.72
N THR A 5 -8.17 -14.77 20.87
CA THR A 5 -7.15 -14.70 21.91
C THR A 5 -6.35 -13.40 21.85
N GLY A 6 -6.01 -12.90 20.66
CA GLY A 6 -5.31 -11.61 20.52
C GLY A 6 -6.17 -10.41 20.93
N PHE A 7 -7.48 -10.46 20.67
CA PHE A 7 -8.41 -9.43 21.13
C PHE A 7 -8.61 -9.46 22.65
N GLN A 8 -8.72 -10.64 23.25
CA GLN A 8 -8.77 -10.79 24.71
C GLN A 8 -7.49 -10.23 25.35
N ALA A 9 -6.33 -10.55 24.80
CA ALA A 9 -5.04 -10.05 25.26
C ALA A 9 -4.91 -8.53 25.12
N SER A 10 -5.36 -7.93 24.00
CA SER A 10 -5.30 -6.48 23.79
C SER A 10 -6.18 -5.71 24.77
N VAL A 11 -7.39 -6.20 25.06
CA VAL A 11 -8.30 -5.60 26.05
C VAL A 11 -7.71 -5.71 27.45
N VAL A 12 -7.20 -6.87 27.85
CA VAL A 12 -6.54 -7.05 29.16
C VAL A 12 -5.29 -6.19 29.28
N ARG A 13 -4.48 -6.08 28.22
CA ARG A 13 -3.31 -5.19 28.17
C ARG A 13 -3.72 -3.73 28.34
N LYS A 14 -4.82 -3.29 27.70
CA LYS A 14 -5.35 -1.92 27.82
C LYS A 14 -5.83 -1.60 29.24
N VAL A 15 -6.38 -2.59 29.96
CA VAL A 15 -6.71 -2.47 31.39
C VAL A 15 -5.44 -2.33 32.23
N LEU A 16 -4.42 -3.15 31.99
CA LEU A 16 -3.17 -3.16 32.77
C LEU A 16 -2.26 -1.96 32.51
N GLN A 17 -2.20 -1.44 31.27
CA GLN A 17 -1.32 -0.32 30.90
C GLN A 17 -1.83 1.07 31.31
N ARG A 18 -3.13 1.23 31.58
CA ARG A 18 -3.73 2.54 31.89
C ARG A 18 -3.87 2.86 33.39
N GLY A 19 -3.24 2.10 34.29
CA GLY A 19 -3.31 2.34 35.73
C GLY A 19 -4.74 2.23 36.30
N ASP A 20 -5.14 3.17 37.17
CA ASP A 20 -6.39 3.19 37.97
C ASP A 20 -7.73 3.33 37.21
N LYS A 21 -7.78 3.12 35.89
CA LYS A 21 -9.06 3.12 35.18
C LYS A 21 -9.86 1.87 35.53
N SER A 22 -11.04 2.09 36.11
CA SER A 22 -12.00 1.02 36.43
C SER A 22 -12.33 0.18 35.20
N VAL A 23 -12.45 -1.13 35.41
CA VAL A 23 -12.93 -2.11 34.42
C VAL A 23 -14.23 -1.64 33.74
N TYR A 24 -15.04 -0.85 34.45
CA TYR A 24 -16.27 -0.25 33.92
C TYR A 24 -16.03 0.76 32.79
N GLN A 25 -14.96 1.56 32.86
CA GLN A 25 -14.63 2.51 31.78
C GLN A 25 -14.17 1.77 30.53
N VAL A 26 -13.35 0.73 30.69
CA VAL A 26 -12.93 -0.12 29.56
C VAL A 26 -14.11 -0.87 28.96
N SER A 27 -15.05 -1.31 29.81
CA SER A 27 -16.32 -1.90 29.37
C SER A 27 -17.11 -0.94 28.48
N LYS A 28 -17.25 0.34 28.87
CA LYS A 28 -17.89 1.37 28.05
C LYS A 28 -17.13 1.67 26.76
N GLU A 29 -15.80 1.74 26.81
CA GLU A 29 -14.97 2.04 25.63
C GLU A 29 -14.97 0.90 24.60
N THR A 30 -15.05 -0.36 25.06
CA THR A 30 -14.93 -1.56 24.19
C THR A 30 -16.27 -2.23 23.88
N GLY A 31 -17.35 -1.83 24.56
CA GLY A 31 -18.66 -2.47 24.45
C GLY A 31 -18.73 -3.88 25.05
N ILE A 32 -17.72 -4.30 25.82
CA ILE A 32 -17.61 -5.64 26.41
C ILE A 32 -18.10 -5.57 27.86
N SER A 33 -18.86 -6.56 28.33
CA SER A 33 -19.32 -6.55 29.73
C SER A 33 -18.15 -6.63 30.71
N SER A 34 -18.26 -5.89 31.82
CA SER A 34 -17.27 -5.89 32.91
C SER A 34 -16.96 -7.30 33.42
N THR A 35 -17.99 -8.15 33.54
CA THR A 35 -17.85 -9.57 33.92
C THR A 35 -16.94 -10.35 32.97
N THR A 36 -17.05 -10.10 31.67
CA THR A 36 -16.24 -10.77 30.65
C THR A 36 -14.78 -10.33 30.75
N ILE A 37 -14.53 -9.03 30.95
CA ILE A 37 -13.18 -8.48 31.16
C ILE A 37 -12.55 -9.07 32.44
N HIS A 38 -13.32 -9.18 33.53
CA HIS A 38 -12.86 -9.85 34.75
C HIS A 38 -12.49 -11.31 34.53
N SER A 39 -13.27 -12.05 33.73
CA SER A 39 -12.95 -13.44 33.37
C SER A 39 -11.63 -13.56 32.61
N TRP A 40 -11.31 -12.61 31.73
CA TRP A 40 -10.06 -12.59 30.96
C TRP A 40 -8.86 -12.19 31.81
N MET A 41 -9.02 -11.23 32.72
CA MET A 41 -7.98 -10.91 33.70
C MET A 41 -7.67 -12.11 34.59
N LEU A 42 -8.68 -12.87 35.01
CA LEU A 42 -8.48 -14.09 35.80
C LEU A 42 -7.72 -15.16 34.99
N ARG A 43 -8.05 -15.31 33.71
CA ARG A 43 -7.33 -16.22 32.79
C ARG A 43 -5.88 -15.80 32.56
N HIS A 44 -5.60 -14.50 32.46
CA HIS A 44 -4.23 -13.98 32.40
C HIS A 44 -3.46 -14.26 33.70
N LYS A 45 -4.04 -13.95 34.87
CA LYS A 45 -3.43 -14.27 36.18
C LYS A 45 -3.15 -15.77 36.37
N ALA A 46 -3.98 -16.62 35.77
CA ALA A 46 -3.80 -18.08 35.78
C ALA A 46 -2.83 -18.59 34.71
N GLY A 47 -2.15 -17.70 33.95
CA GLY A 47 -1.21 -18.07 32.88
C GLY A 47 -1.85 -18.70 31.64
N LYS A 48 -3.18 -18.64 31.51
CA LYS A 48 -3.96 -19.24 30.40
C LYS A 48 -4.29 -18.26 29.28
N LEU A 49 -3.84 -17.01 29.40
CA LEU A 49 -3.97 -15.96 28.41
C LEU A 49 -2.65 -15.21 28.44
N ASP A 50 -1.82 -15.42 27.43
CA ASP A 50 -0.55 -14.72 27.30
C ASP A 50 -0.79 -13.31 26.75
N LEU A 51 -0.18 -12.31 27.37
CA LEU A 51 -0.20 -10.93 26.88
C LEU A 51 0.85 -10.69 25.80
N ASP A 52 1.83 -11.59 25.67
CA ASP A 52 2.91 -11.53 24.68
C ASP A 52 2.58 -12.31 23.40
N THR A 53 1.30 -12.58 23.12
CA THR A 53 0.84 -12.86 21.75
C THR A 53 1.01 -11.60 20.89
N ALA A 54 2.25 -11.25 20.61
CA ALA A 54 2.76 -10.25 19.69
C ALA A 54 2.72 -10.75 18.23
N GLY A 55 1.93 -11.80 17.95
CA GLY A 55 1.86 -12.47 16.65
C GLY A 55 0.57 -12.24 15.87
N GLU A 56 -0.49 -11.70 16.46
CA GLU A 56 -1.66 -11.30 15.67
C GLU A 56 -1.46 -9.85 15.22
N PRO A 57 -1.31 -9.58 13.90
CA PRO A 57 -1.14 -8.23 13.40
C PRO A 57 -2.29 -7.37 13.90
N THR A 58 -1.95 -6.26 14.54
CA THR A 58 -2.93 -5.25 14.93
C THR A 58 -3.72 -4.86 13.68
N VAL A 59 -5.00 -4.52 13.80
CA VAL A 59 -5.87 -4.11 12.68
C VAL A 59 -5.15 -3.12 11.73
N SER A 60 -4.35 -2.20 12.26
CA SER A 60 -3.56 -1.23 11.49
C SER A 60 -2.31 -1.78 10.78
N GLN A 61 -1.80 -2.94 11.18
CA GLN A 61 -0.60 -3.60 10.62
C GLN A 61 -0.92 -4.60 9.50
N ARG A 62 -2.21 -4.82 9.20
CA ARG A 62 -2.62 -5.72 8.12
C ARG A 62 -2.26 -5.15 6.76
N SER A 63 -1.82 -6.02 5.85
CA SER A 63 -1.45 -5.63 4.50
C SER A 63 -2.68 -5.13 3.72
N PRO A 64 -2.51 -4.25 2.71
CA PRO A 64 -3.62 -3.80 1.87
C PRO A 64 -4.39 -4.96 1.19
N GLY A 65 -3.67 -6.03 0.81
CA GLY A 65 -4.28 -7.23 0.22
C GLY A 65 -5.17 -7.99 1.21
N GLU A 66 -4.74 -8.14 2.46
CA GLU A 66 -5.56 -8.76 3.51
C GLU A 66 -6.77 -7.89 3.88
N LYS A 67 -6.59 -6.56 3.96
CA LYS A 67 -7.71 -5.63 4.18
C LYS A 67 -8.78 -5.79 3.09
N LEU A 68 -8.35 -5.87 1.83
CA LEU A 68 -9.26 -6.08 0.70
C LEU A 68 -9.98 -7.44 0.77
N ALA A 69 -9.26 -8.53 1.07
CA ALA A 69 -9.86 -9.85 1.19
C ALA A 69 -10.95 -9.89 2.28
N LEU A 70 -10.64 -9.31 3.45
CA LEU A 70 -11.59 -9.19 4.56
C LEU A 70 -12.78 -8.30 4.21
N LEU A 71 -12.57 -7.20 3.47
CA LEU A 71 -13.67 -6.37 2.99
C LEU A 71 -14.60 -7.15 2.06
N LEU A 72 -14.04 -7.89 1.10
CA LEU A 72 -14.82 -8.72 0.19
C LEU A 72 -15.60 -9.80 0.95
N GLU A 73 -14.96 -10.49 1.89
CA GLU A 73 -15.61 -11.48 2.75
C GLU A 73 -16.74 -10.84 3.57
N SER A 74 -16.51 -9.66 4.16
CA SER A 74 -17.54 -8.93 4.91
C SER A 74 -18.78 -8.58 4.08
N LYS A 75 -18.62 -8.31 2.77
CA LYS A 75 -19.75 -8.01 1.87
C LYS A 75 -20.53 -9.25 1.44
N THR A 76 -19.97 -10.45 1.61
CA THR A 76 -20.67 -11.72 1.34
C THR A 76 -21.50 -12.21 2.52
N LEU A 77 -21.28 -11.66 3.71
CA LEU A 77 -21.98 -12.02 4.94
C LEU A 77 -23.26 -11.20 5.11
N GLY A 78 -24.32 -11.81 5.63
CA GLY A 78 -25.54 -11.11 6.04
C GLY A 78 -25.31 -10.25 7.30
N GLU A 79 -26.19 -9.29 7.55
CA GLU A 79 -26.08 -8.36 8.70
C GLU A 79 -26.02 -9.07 10.06
N GLU A 80 -26.72 -10.20 10.21
CA GLU A 80 -26.74 -11.01 11.44
C GLU A 80 -25.38 -11.69 11.70
N ASP A 81 -24.72 -12.19 10.65
CA ASP A 81 -23.44 -12.89 10.76
C ASP A 81 -22.25 -11.93 10.80
N LEU A 82 -22.40 -10.73 10.25
CA LEU A 82 -21.35 -9.71 10.19
C LEU A 82 -20.85 -9.34 11.58
N GLY A 83 -21.76 -9.17 12.55
CA GLY A 83 -21.39 -8.83 13.93
C GLY A 83 -20.63 -9.94 14.65
N GLU A 84 -20.90 -11.22 14.36
CA GLU A 84 -20.09 -12.33 14.86
C GLU A 84 -18.73 -12.40 14.19
N TRP A 85 -18.72 -12.26 12.87
CA TRP A 85 -17.52 -12.33 12.07
C TRP A 85 -16.53 -11.22 12.42
N LEU A 86 -17.00 -9.98 12.56
CA LEU A 86 -16.18 -8.84 13.01
C LEU A 86 -15.49 -9.15 14.35
N ARG A 87 -16.23 -9.72 15.32
CA ARG A 87 -15.67 -10.11 16.61
C ARG A 87 -14.67 -11.26 16.53
N ARG A 88 -14.88 -12.23 15.62
CA ARG A 88 -13.91 -13.32 15.37
C ARG A 88 -12.63 -12.78 14.77
N GLN A 89 -12.73 -11.83 13.84
CA GLN A 89 -11.60 -11.20 13.16
C GLN A 89 -10.92 -10.09 13.98
N GLY A 90 -11.45 -9.74 15.15
CA GLY A 90 -10.94 -8.65 16.00
C GLY A 90 -11.16 -7.26 15.40
N LEU A 91 -12.21 -7.10 14.58
CA LEU A 91 -12.57 -5.89 13.86
C LEU A 91 -13.79 -5.19 14.49
N HIS A 92 -13.86 -3.89 14.28
CA HIS A 92 -15.02 -3.04 14.55
C HIS A 92 -15.66 -2.65 13.22
N SER A 93 -16.97 -2.36 13.24
CA SER A 93 -17.73 -1.90 12.07
C SER A 93 -17.06 -0.72 11.36
N GLU A 94 -16.49 0.21 12.13
CA GLU A 94 -15.81 1.42 11.64
C GLU A 94 -14.54 1.14 10.82
N HIS A 95 -13.92 -0.03 10.97
CA HIS A 95 -12.70 -0.36 10.23
C HIS A 95 -12.97 -0.68 8.76
N LEU A 96 -14.14 -1.24 8.44
CA LEU A 96 -14.50 -1.59 7.06
C LEU A 96 -14.61 -0.34 6.16
N PRO A 97 -15.43 0.69 6.48
CA PRO A 97 -15.54 1.88 5.63
C PRO A 97 -14.22 2.65 5.55
N LEU A 98 -13.44 2.68 6.64
CA LEU A 98 -12.12 3.31 6.65
C LEU A 98 -11.16 2.62 5.67
N TRP A 99 -11.10 1.29 5.68
CA TRP A 99 -10.26 0.53 4.77
C TRP A 99 -10.72 0.64 3.31
N GLU A 100 -12.02 0.70 3.07
CA GLU A 100 -12.56 0.94 1.73
C GLU A 100 -12.09 2.30 1.18
N GLN A 101 -12.14 3.34 2.02
CA GLN A 101 -11.65 4.67 1.67
C GLN A 101 -10.13 4.69 1.45
N GLU A 102 -9.36 4.06 2.34
CA GLU A 102 -7.90 3.96 2.26
C GLU A 102 -7.46 3.26 0.96
N LEU A 103 -8.05 2.10 0.66
CA LEU A 103 -7.73 1.33 -0.55
C LEU A 103 -8.12 2.08 -1.83
N THR A 104 -9.27 2.76 -1.82
CA THR A 104 -9.72 3.56 -2.97
C THR A 104 -8.80 4.77 -3.19
N GLY A 105 -8.38 5.44 -2.12
CA GLY A 105 -7.41 6.54 -2.17
C GLY A 105 -6.08 6.09 -2.76
N MET A 106 -5.52 4.99 -2.25
CA MET A 106 -4.27 4.42 -2.76
C MET A 106 -4.35 4.04 -4.25
N ALA A 107 -5.49 3.51 -4.71
CA ALA A 107 -5.67 3.15 -6.11
C ALA A 107 -5.70 4.40 -7.01
N ASN A 108 -6.43 5.43 -6.60
CA ASN A 108 -6.54 6.69 -7.33
C ASN A 108 -5.20 7.45 -7.40
N ASP A 109 -4.48 7.50 -6.29
CA ASP A 109 -3.18 8.18 -6.22
C ASP A 109 -2.16 7.51 -7.15
N LYS A 110 -2.05 6.17 -7.08
CA LYS A 110 -1.19 5.39 -7.98
C LYS A 110 -1.57 5.58 -9.45
N GLN A 111 -2.86 5.62 -9.76
CA GLN A 111 -3.32 5.85 -11.13
C GLN A 111 -2.93 7.25 -11.62
N GLY A 112 -3.01 8.27 -10.75
CA GLY A 112 -2.55 9.62 -11.02
C GLY A 112 -1.05 9.69 -11.29
N GLU A 113 -0.24 9.05 -10.43
CA GLU A 113 1.21 8.96 -10.59
C GLU A 113 1.62 8.29 -11.90
N ILE A 114 1.06 7.12 -12.20
CA ILE A 114 1.34 6.37 -13.45
C ILE A 114 0.95 7.21 -14.68
N ARG A 115 -0.15 7.95 -14.62
CA ARG A 115 -0.59 8.82 -15.72
C ARG A 115 0.38 9.97 -15.95
N ASN A 116 0.85 10.59 -14.86
CA ASN A 116 1.82 11.69 -14.92
C ASN A 116 3.17 11.21 -15.45
N GLU A 117 3.66 10.09 -14.94
CA GLU A 117 4.90 9.45 -15.39
C GLU A 117 4.83 9.07 -16.88
N ASN A 118 3.74 8.43 -17.32
CA ASN A 118 3.54 8.12 -18.74
C ASN A 118 3.52 9.36 -19.63
N SER A 119 2.89 10.45 -19.17
CA SER A 119 2.87 11.71 -19.92
C SER A 119 4.28 12.31 -20.04
N ALA A 120 5.07 12.28 -18.97
CA ALA A 120 6.45 12.74 -18.98
C ALA A 120 7.33 11.87 -19.90
N LEU A 121 7.25 10.55 -19.78
CA LEU A 121 7.99 9.60 -20.61
C LEU A 121 7.63 9.76 -22.10
N ARG A 122 6.35 9.94 -22.44
CA ARG A 122 5.93 10.18 -23.84
C ARG A 122 6.49 11.47 -24.41
N LYS A 123 6.52 12.54 -23.61
CA LYS A 123 7.11 13.83 -24.04
C LYS A 123 8.61 13.68 -24.27
N GLU A 124 9.30 13.01 -23.36
CA GLU A 124 10.73 12.78 -23.45
C GLU A 124 11.09 11.89 -24.64
N ASN A 125 10.34 10.81 -24.84
CA ASN A 125 10.52 9.92 -25.98
C ASN A 125 10.38 10.69 -27.32
N LYS A 126 9.33 11.51 -27.46
CA LYS A 126 9.14 12.36 -28.65
C LYS A 126 10.26 13.40 -28.83
N ARG A 127 10.86 13.89 -27.75
CA ARG A 127 12.01 14.81 -27.79
C ARG A 127 13.24 14.07 -28.32
N LEU A 128 13.52 12.90 -27.78
CA LEU A 128 14.64 12.05 -28.18
C LEU A 128 14.50 11.58 -29.64
N GLU A 129 13.32 11.15 -30.07
CA GLU A 129 13.04 10.78 -31.48
C GLU A 129 13.38 11.92 -32.45
N LYS A 130 12.99 13.16 -32.12
CA LYS A 130 13.32 14.34 -32.94
C LYS A 130 14.81 14.64 -32.98
N GLU A 131 15.49 14.50 -31.84
CA GLU A 131 16.93 14.72 -31.76
C GLU A 131 17.69 13.66 -32.56
N LEU A 132 17.27 12.41 -32.46
CA LEU A 132 17.80 11.28 -33.21
C LEU A 132 17.61 11.50 -34.72
N ALA A 133 16.41 11.86 -35.17
CA ALA A 133 16.15 12.15 -36.58
C ALA A 133 17.02 13.30 -37.14
N ARG A 134 17.28 14.34 -36.33
CA ARG A 134 18.19 15.44 -36.73
C ARG A 134 19.63 14.96 -36.85
N LYS A 135 20.10 14.13 -35.90
CA LYS A 135 21.45 13.56 -35.93
C LYS A 135 21.65 12.59 -37.09
N GLU A 136 20.66 11.74 -37.37
CA GLU A 136 20.69 10.84 -38.54
C GLU A 136 20.73 11.61 -39.85
N LYS A 137 19.95 12.70 -39.98
CA LYS A 137 20.00 13.56 -41.17
C LYS A 137 21.38 14.18 -41.36
N ALA A 138 21.96 14.77 -40.30
CA ALA A 138 23.30 15.35 -40.38
C ALA A 138 24.37 14.29 -40.70
N LEU A 139 24.24 13.09 -40.13
CA LEU A 139 25.13 11.97 -40.42
C LEU A 139 25.02 11.54 -41.89
N ALA A 140 23.81 11.47 -42.45
CA ALA A 140 23.58 11.14 -43.85
C ALA A 140 24.17 12.21 -44.78
N GLU A 141 24.00 13.49 -44.46
CA GLU A 141 24.61 14.59 -45.22
C GLU A 141 26.15 14.50 -45.24
N VAL A 142 26.78 14.21 -44.09
CA VAL A 142 28.24 13.98 -44.03
C VAL A 142 28.65 12.75 -44.82
N ALA A 143 27.90 11.66 -44.76
CA ALA A 143 28.17 10.46 -45.55
C ALA A 143 28.11 10.74 -47.07
N VAL A 144 27.16 11.57 -47.52
CA VAL A 144 27.09 12.03 -48.91
C VAL A 144 28.31 12.88 -49.29
N LEU A 145 28.72 13.81 -48.43
CA LEU A 145 29.92 14.62 -48.70
C LEU A 145 31.20 13.77 -48.76
N LEU A 146 31.35 12.80 -47.86
CA LEU A 146 32.50 11.89 -47.85
C LEU A 146 32.54 10.98 -49.08
N THR A 147 31.39 10.45 -49.49
CA THR A 147 31.29 9.62 -50.71
C THR A 147 31.56 10.44 -51.97
N LEU A 148 31.07 11.68 -52.03
CA LEU A 148 31.37 12.60 -53.14
C LEU A 148 32.87 12.94 -53.20
N LYS A 149 33.50 13.27 -52.07
CA LYS A 149 34.95 13.52 -51.98
C LYS A 149 35.76 12.31 -52.44
N LYS A 150 35.35 11.10 -52.05
CA LYS A 150 36.01 9.85 -52.46
C LYS A 150 35.89 9.60 -53.97
N ASN A 151 34.72 9.83 -54.55
CA ASN A 151 34.46 9.53 -55.95
C ASN A 151 35.02 10.58 -56.92
N HIS A 152 35.21 11.82 -56.45
CA HIS A 152 35.67 12.94 -57.26
C HIS A 152 36.88 13.66 -56.63
N PRO A 153 38.03 12.98 -56.44
CA PRO A 153 39.18 13.56 -55.74
C PRO A 153 39.74 14.82 -56.43
N ASN A 154 39.66 14.89 -57.76
CA ASN A 154 40.17 16.02 -58.55
C ASN A 154 39.32 17.30 -58.42
N LEU A 155 38.07 17.20 -57.96
CA LEU A 155 37.19 18.36 -57.72
C LEU A 155 37.46 19.02 -56.36
N PHE A 156 38.06 18.28 -55.42
CA PHE A 156 38.35 18.74 -54.05
C PHE A 156 39.85 18.85 -53.77
N GLY A 157 40.69 18.75 -54.80
CA GLY A 157 42.14 18.87 -54.73
C GLY A 157 42.63 20.18 -55.35
N GLN A 158 42.81 21.19 -54.51
CA GLN A 158 44.02 22.04 -54.39
C GLN A 158 43.72 23.13 -53.33
N ASP A 159 44.10 22.84 -52.08
CA ASP A 159 44.47 23.81 -51.03
C ASP A 159 45.34 23.06 -49.98
N GLU A 160 46.29 22.26 -50.47
CA GLU A 160 47.49 21.87 -49.71
C GLU A 160 48.69 22.37 -50.51
N ASP A 161 49.00 23.66 -50.35
CA ASP A 161 50.33 24.25 -50.51
C ASP A 161 50.27 25.72 -50.01
N ASN A 162 50.23 25.89 -48.68
CA ASN A 162 51.06 26.83 -47.88
C ASN A 162 50.59 26.85 -46.40
#